data_AF-A0A7C6V7R7-F1
#
_entry.id   AF-A0A7C6V7R7-F1
#
_cell.length_a   1.000
_cell.length_b   1.000
_cell.length_c   1.000
_cell.angle_alpha   90.00
_cell.angle_beta   90.00
_cell.angle_gamma   90.00
#
_symmetry.space_group_name_H-M   'P 1'
#
loop_
_entity.id
_entity.type
_entity.pdbx_description
1 polymer ?
#
loop_
_entity_poly.entity_id
_entity_poly.type
_entity_poly.pdbx_seq_one_letter_code
_entity_poly.pdbx_strand_id
1 'polypeptide(L)'
;MTDREFLKVFRQQKEAFLKDFEKGTHHLRSAPVTSAGGDYKKVLDWFERWLREERVNTGSFEVGTREPARSFDQFMDEVLAVAREKLGDKNINITYSLPGQRLGISESWKCIKAFGSRDIYYRIGRTRPRKGPRRGEDLLVIDLVMDGYKKQVFLPLLAQKEAIERELGETLEREPPKVETTGKYRLKLLLPFEVVLRNDVHFVAEKLADFIAVTKPVLNGLGVM
;
A
#
# COMPACT_ATOMS: atom_id res chain seq x y z
N MET A 1 26.86 28.86 11.44
CA MET A 1 26.84 28.99 9.97
C MET A 1 26.56 30.45 9.67
N THR A 2 27.43 31.12 8.93
CA THR A 2 27.23 32.53 8.55
C THR A 2 26.29 32.62 7.35
N ASP A 3 25.58 33.74 7.18
CA ASP A 3 24.62 33.91 6.07
C ASP A 3 25.27 33.71 4.69
N ARG A 4 26.55 34.06 4.54
CA ARG A 4 27.33 33.81 3.32
C ARG A 4 27.56 32.33 3.05
N GLU A 5 27.77 31.52 4.07
CA GLU A 5 27.97 30.07 3.95
C GLU A 5 26.66 29.38 3.59
N PHE A 6 25.56 29.76 4.25
CA PHE A 6 24.23 29.24 3.94
C PHE A 6 23.84 29.50 2.48
N LEU A 7 24.01 30.74 2.01
CA LEU A 7 23.71 31.12 0.62
C LEU A 7 24.62 30.44 -0.41
N LYS A 8 25.81 29.98 0.00
CA LYS A 8 26.72 29.23 -0.86
C LYS A 8 26.25 27.79 -1.01
N VAL A 9 25.96 27.12 0.12
CA VAL A 9 25.45 25.72 0.13
C VAL A 9 24.13 25.63 -0.60
N PHE A 10 23.20 26.56 -0.34
CA PHE A 10 21.90 26.59 -1.01
C PHE A 10 22.02 26.73 -2.54
N ARG A 11 22.93 27.59 -3.02
CA ARG A 11 23.17 27.74 -4.46
C ARG A 11 23.73 26.47 -5.10
N GLN A 12 24.71 25.85 -4.45
CA GLN A 12 25.30 24.60 -4.93
C GLN A 12 24.26 23.47 -5.03
N GLN A 13 23.43 23.31 -4.00
CA GLN A 13 22.37 22.30 -3.98
C GLN A 13 21.26 22.58 -5.01
N LYS A 14 20.87 23.85 -5.17
CA LYS A 14 19.90 24.25 -6.19
C LYS A 14 20.41 23.94 -7.60
N GLU A 15 21.68 24.24 -7.90
CA GLU A 15 22.27 23.95 -9.22
C GLU A 15 22.37 22.44 -9.49
N ALA A 16 22.72 21.65 -8.48
CA ALA A 16 22.76 20.19 -8.58
C ALA A 16 21.36 19.60 -8.84
N PHE A 17 20.35 20.02 -8.08
CA PHE A 17 18.96 19.63 -8.28
C PHE A 17 18.46 19.94 -9.69
N LEU A 18 18.74 21.13 -10.22
CA LEU A 18 18.31 21.52 -11.56
C LEU A 18 18.99 20.66 -12.65
N LYS A 19 20.27 20.33 -12.49
CA LYS A 19 20.98 19.43 -13.42
C LYS A 19 20.40 18.02 -13.42
N ASP A 20 20.03 17.48 -12.25
CA ASP A 20 19.41 16.15 -12.15
C ASP A 20 17.99 16.13 -12.71
N PHE A 21 17.26 17.24 -12.53
CA PHE A 21 15.92 17.42 -13.08
C PHE A 21 15.94 17.49 -14.62
N GLU A 22 16.92 18.20 -15.21
CA GLU A 22 17.10 18.29 -16.67
C GLU A 22 17.55 16.97 -17.31
N LYS A 23 18.40 16.19 -16.62
CA LYS A 23 18.89 14.89 -17.10
C LYS A 23 17.85 13.77 -17.03
N GLY A 24 16.66 14.01 -16.50
CA GLY A 24 15.57 13.02 -16.43
C GLY A 24 15.90 11.81 -15.55
N THR A 25 16.88 11.94 -14.65
CA THR A 25 17.41 10.84 -13.83
C THR A 25 16.47 10.46 -12.67
N HIS A 26 15.48 11.31 -12.39
CA HIS A 26 14.35 11.01 -11.52
C HIS A 26 13.06 10.81 -12.33
N HIS A 27 12.25 9.83 -11.93
CA HIS A 27 10.92 9.48 -12.46
C HIS A 27 9.84 10.58 -12.24
N LEU A 28 10.22 11.86 -12.18
CA LEU A 28 9.33 13.02 -11.96
C LEU A 28 8.70 13.56 -13.24
N ARG A 29 8.88 12.90 -14.39
CA ARG A 29 8.21 13.28 -15.64
C ARG A 29 6.79 12.70 -15.72
N SER A 30 5.84 13.43 -15.15
CA SER A 30 4.42 13.34 -15.51
C SER A 30 3.73 14.70 -15.39
N ALA A 31 4.03 15.61 -16.32
CA ALA A 31 3.11 16.58 -16.94
C ALA A 31 3.90 17.71 -17.66
N PRO A 32 3.42 18.25 -18.80
CA PRO A 32 3.98 19.45 -19.38
C PRO A 32 3.68 20.65 -18.49
N VAL A 33 4.71 21.42 -18.15
CA VAL A 33 4.59 22.66 -17.37
C VAL A 33 3.85 23.70 -18.21
N THR A 34 2.56 23.88 -17.93
CA THR A 34 1.80 25.02 -18.42
C THR A 34 1.00 25.61 -17.26
N SER A 35 1.10 26.93 -17.12
CA SER A 35 0.46 27.85 -16.16
C SER A 35 1.16 28.09 -14.80
N ALA A 36 1.66 29.31 -14.67
CA ALA A 36 2.38 29.84 -13.52
C ALA A 36 1.43 30.13 -12.34
N GLY A 37 1.75 29.57 -11.17
CA GLY A 37 1.11 29.94 -9.89
C GLY A 37 0.88 28.77 -8.93
N GLY A 38 0.62 27.56 -9.43
CA GLY A 38 0.34 26.37 -8.61
C GLY A 38 1.50 25.39 -8.42
N ASP A 39 2.59 25.54 -9.19
CA ASP A 39 3.65 24.53 -9.28
C ASP A 39 4.87 24.80 -8.40
N TYR A 40 5.02 26.01 -7.83
CA TYR A 40 6.18 26.32 -6.98
C TYR A 40 6.24 25.45 -5.72
N LYS A 41 5.09 25.15 -5.12
CA LYS A 41 5.02 24.25 -3.95
C LYS A 41 5.48 22.84 -4.32
N LYS A 42 5.05 22.31 -5.46
CA LYS A 42 5.46 20.96 -5.91
C LYS A 42 6.96 20.90 -6.18
N VAL A 43 7.52 21.94 -6.82
CA VAL A 43 8.96 22.02 -7.08
C VAL A 43 9.75 22.10 -5.76
N LEU A 44 9.24 22.84 -4.77
CA LEU A 44 9.84 22.89 -3.43
C LEU A 44 9.72 21.55 -2.69
N ASP A 45 8.58 20.88 -2.75
CA ASP A 45 8.38 19.54 -2.18
C ASP A 45 9.32 18.51 -2.84
N TRP A 46 9.56 18.62 -4.16
CA TRP A 46 10.53 17.79 -4.87
C TRP A 46 11.97 18.10 -4.47
N PHE A 47 12.31 19.37 -4.32
CA PHE A 47 13.63 19.80 -3.88
C PHE A 47 13.91 19.32 -2.45
N GLU A 48 12.93 19.43 -1.56
CA GLU A 48 13.04 18.91 -0.19
C GLU A 48 13.25 17.39 -0.17
N ARG A 49 12.51 16.65 -1.01
CA ARG A 49 12.68 15.20 -1.12
C ARG A 49 14.06 14.83 -1.69
N TRP A 50 14.51 15.51 -2.73
CA TRP A 50 15.84 15.30 -3.33
C TRP A 50 16.96 15.55 -2.32
N LEU A 51 16.86 16.62 -1.51
CA LEU A 51 17.80 16.90 -0.42
C LEU A 51 17.83 15.81 0.67
N ARG A 52 16.70 15.14 0.93
CA ARG A 52 16.62 14.03 1.90
C ARG A 52 17.23 12.75 1.31
N GLU A 53 17.02 12.48 0.02
CA GLU A 53 17.58 11.32 -0.67
C GLU A 53 19.11 11.41 -0.81
N GLU A 54 19.68 12.58 -1.11
CA GLU A 54 21.14 12.80 -1.13
C GLU A 54 21.79 12.50 0.22
N ARG A 55 21.12 12.83 1.34
CA ARG A 55 21.63 12.57 2.69
C ARG A 55 21.55 11.10 3.10
N VAL A 56 20.68 10.31 2.47
CA VAL A 56 20.59 8.86 2.69
C VAL A 56 21.60 8.12 1.81
N ASN A 57 21.93 8.65 0.63
CA ASN A 57 22.82 8.03 -0.36
C ASN A 57 24.34 8.25 -0.14
N THR A 58 24.77 8.91 0.95
CA THR A 58 26.19 8.90 1.36
C THR A 58 26.64 7.57 1.99
N GLY A 59 25.72 6.61 2.17
CA GLY A 59 26.06 5.21 2.43
C GLY A 59 26.11 4.45 1.11
N SER A 60 27.31 4.08 0.68
CA SER A 60 27.60 3.23 -0.49
C SER A 60 26.67 2.01 -0.57
N PHE A 61 25.81 1.97 -1.59
CA PHE A 61 25.22 0.73 -2.09
C PHE A 61 25.64 0.55 -3.54
N GLU A 62 26.32 -0.57 -3.77
CA GLU A 62 26.78 -1.04 -5.07
C GLU A 62 25.63 -1.07 -6.07
N VAL A 63 25.95 -0.68 -7.29
CA VAL A 63 25.07 -0.67 -8.46
C VAL A 63 24.75 -2.11 -8.84
N GLY A 64 23.82 -2.73 -8.11
CA GLY A 64 23.08 -3.88 -8.59
C GLY A 64 22.18 -3.41 -9.73
N THR A 65 22.32 -4.06 -10.88
CA THR A 65 21.46 -3.97 -12.07
C THR A 65 20.03 -3.54 -11.73
N ARG A 66 19.68 -2.30 -12.08
CA ARG A 66 18.29 -1.80 -12.01
C ARG A 66 17.45 -2.61 -12.98
N GLU A 67 16.72 -3.60 -12.44
CA GLU A 67 15.64 -4.25 -13.17
C GLU A 67 14.65 -3.18 -13.69
N PRO A 68 14.01 -3.41 -14.84
CA PRO A 68 13.00 -2.50 -15.37
C PRO A 68 11.92 -2.24 -14.31
N ALA A 69 11.42 -1.00 -14.25
CA ALA A 69 10.39 -0.61 -13.28
C ALA A 69 9.18 -1.55 -13.39
N ARG A 70 9.04 -2.44 -12.39
CA ARG A 70 7.98 -3.45 -12.35
C ARG A 70 6.61 -2.77 -12.30
N SER A 71 5.64 -3.33 -13.00
CA SER A 71 4.26 -2.82 -12.94
C SER A 71 3.61 -3.16 -11.59
N PHE A 72 2.61 -2.37 -11.19
CA PHE A 72 1.84 -2.67 -9.97
C PHE A 72 1.21 -4.06 -10.04
N ASP A 73 0.70 -4.47 -11.20
CA ASP A 73 0.11 -5.79 -11.39
C ASP A 73 1.14 -6.91 -11.18
N GLN A 74 2.37 -6.77 -11.68
CA GLN A 74 3.45 -7.73 -11.45
C GLN A 74 3.82 -7.85 -9.97
N PHE A 75 3.98 -6.70 -9.29
CA PHE A 75 4.22 -6.66 -7.85
C PHE A 75 3.14 -7.42 -7.07
N MET A 76 1.86 -7.17 -7.41
CA MET A 76 0.73 -7.82 -6.76
C MET A 76 0.70 -9.33 -6.99
N ASP A 77 1.01 -9.78 -8.21
CA ASP A 77 1.05 -11.20 -8.54
C ASP A 77 2.16 -11.93 -7.76
N GLU A 78 3.34 -11.32 -7.61
CA GLU A 78 4.44 -11.84 -6.79
C GLU A 78 4.07 -11.90 -5.30
N VAL A 79 3.47 -10.83 -4.76
CA VAL A 79 2.98 -10.79 -3.37
C VAL A 79 2.00 -11.93 -3.11
N LEU A 80 1.06 -12.16 -4.03
CA LEU A 80 0.07 -13.23 -3.90
C LEU A 80 0.69 -14.63 -3.98
N ALA A 81 1.71 -14.82 -4.82
CA ALA A 81 2.45 -16.08 -4.90
C ALA A 81 3.17 -16.38 -3.57
N VAL A 82 3.94 -15.42 -3.05
CA VAL A 82 4.68 -15.58 -1.79
C VAL A 82 3.71 -15.74 -0.60
N ALA A 83 2.61 -15.00 -0.57
CA ALA A 83 1.62 -15.13 0.49
C ALA A 83 0.94 -16.52 0.47
N ARG A 84 0.69 -17.08 -0.72
CA ARG A 84 0.13 -18.42 -0.87
C ARG A 84 1.05 -19.50 -0.31
N GLU A 85 2.35 -19.40 -0.56
CA GLU A 85 3.35 -20.33 0.01
C GLU A 85 3.34 -20.26 1.54
N LYS A 86 3.48 -19.05 2.11
CA LYS A 86 3.44 -18.82 3.56
C LYS A 86 2.16 -19.33 4.23
N LEU A 87 1.01 -19.21 3.56
CA LEU A 87 -0.27 -19.71 4.06
C LEU A 87 -0.38 -21.24 3.92
N GLY A 88 0.23 -21.82 2.89
CA GLY A 88 0.34 -23.27 2.72
C GLY A 88 1.01 -23.95 3.91
N ASP A 89 2.09 -23.35 4.43
CA ASP A 89 2.79 -23.83 5.63
C ASP A 89 1.87 -23.85 6.88
N LYS A 90 0.83 -23.00 6.89
CA LYS A 90 -0.18 -22.90 7.95
C LYS A 90 -1.46 -23.71 7.64
N ASN A 91 -1.44 -24.57 6.62
CA ASN A 91 -2.61 -25.31 6.10
C ASN A 91 -3.79 -24.43 5.68
N ILE A 92 -3.52 -23.19 5.24
CA ILE A 92 -4.53 -22.26 4.74
C ILE A 92 -4.40 -22.19 3.21
N ASN A 93 -5.41 -22.70 2.52
CA ASN A 93 -5.49 -22.61 1.06
C ASN A 93 -6.18 -21.31 0.64
N ILE A 94 -5.51 -20.55 -0.23
CA ILE A 94 -6.10 -19.38 -0.89
C ILE A 94 -6.16 -19.57 -2.41
N THR A 95 -7.19 -18.97 -3.00
CA THR A 95 -7.30 -18.78 -4.45
C THR A 95 -7.53 -17.30 -4.71
N TYR A 96 -6.95 -16.75 -5.77
CA TYR A 96 -7.19 -15.37 -6.16
C TYR A 96 -7.68 -15.33 -7.61
N SER A 97 -8.65 -14.44 -7.85
CA SER A 97 -9.18 -14.21 -9.19
C SER A 97 -8.56 -12.96 -9.77
N LEU A 98 -8.24 -13.02 -11.07
CA LEU A 98 -7.75 -11.91 -11.89
C LEU A 98 -8.87 -11.50 -12.85
N PRO A 99 -9.95 -10.82 -12.40
CA PRO A 99 -11.10 -10.53 -13.24
C PRO A 99 -10.76 -9.77 -14.53
N GLY A 100 -9.66 -9.00 -14.56
CA GLY A 100 -9.32 -8.04 -15.62
C GLY A 100 -8.09 -8.38 -16.47
N GLN A 101 -7.26 -9.38 -16.12
CA GLN A 101 -6.05 -9.68 -16.91
C GLN A 101 -6.37 -10.12 -18.34
N ARG A 102 -7.52 -10.76 -18.57
CA ARG A 102 -7.97 -11.15 -19.93
C ARG A 102 -8.51 -9.98 -20.76
N LEU A 103 -8.73 -8.82 -20.15
CA LEU A 103 -9.35 -7.64 -20.77
C LEU A 103 -8.39 -6.46 -20.92
N GLY A 104 -7.11 -6.59 -20.53
CA GLY A 104 -6.11 -5.51 -20.64
C GLY A 104 -6.38 -4.32 -19.72
N ILE A 105 -7.22 -4.49 -18.69
CA ILE A 105 -7.57 -3.43 -17.73
C ILE A 105 -6.62 -3.55 -16.54
N SER A 106 -5.88 -2.47 -16.24
CA SER A 106 -5.11 -2.35 -15.01
C SER A 106 -6.06 -2.41 -13.81
N GLU A 107 -5.93 -3.44 -12.99
CA GLU A 107 -6.77 -3.62 -11.82
C GLU A 107 -6.16 -2.92 -10.61
N SER A 108 -6.93 -2.06 -9.95
CA SER A 108 -6.50 -1.46 -8.69
C SER A 108 -6.62 -2.41 -7.51
N TRP A 109 -7.21 -3.60 -7.70
CA TRP A 109 -7.51 -4.57 -6.64
C TRP A 109 -7.39 -6.02 -7.14
N LYS A 110 -6.95 -6.92 -6.27
CA LYS A 110 -6.98 -8.37 -6.44
C LYS A 110 -7.82 -9.00 -5.32
N CYS A 111 -8.77 -9.85 -5.68
CA CYS A 111 -9.62 -10.56 -4.73
C CYS A 111 -9.02 -11.93 -4.39
N ILE A 112 -9.02 -12.26 -3.11
CA ILE A 112 -8.44 -13.46 -2.51
C ILE A 112 -9.54 -14.19 -1.72
N LYS A 113 -9.82 -15.42 -2.12
CA LYS A 113 -10.75 -16.33 -1.43
C LYS A 113 -9.94 -17.27 -0.55
N ALA A 114 -10.24 -17.24 0.75
CA ALA A 114 -9.74 -18.20 1.74
C ALA A 114 -10.87 -19.01 2.39
N PHE A 115 -12.10 -18.87 1.87
CA PHE A 115 -13.34 -19.46 2.36
C PHE A 115 -14.11 -20.04 1.18
N GLY A 116 -14.98 -21.02 1.44
CA GLY A 116 -15.97 -21.55 0.50
C GLY A 116 -17.10 -20.56 0.20
N SER A 117 -17.36 -19.59 1.11
CA SER A 117 -18.32 -18.51 0.87
C SER A 117 -17.82 -17.51 -0.18
N ARG A 118 -18.72 -17.06 -1.08
CA ARG A 118 -18.39 -16.04 -2.09
C ARG A 118 -18.46 -14.62 -1.55
N ASP A 119 -19.15 -14.41 -0.43
CA ASP A 119 -19.51 -13.08 0.05
C ASP A 119 -18.58 -12.56 1.15
N ILE A 120 -17.75 -13.44 1.73
CA ILE A 120 -16.68 -13.09 2.65
C ILE A 120 -15.34 -13.46 2.02
N TYR A 121 -14.50 -12.45 1.79
CA TYR A 121 -13.24 -12.61 1.07
C TYR A 121 -12.25 -11.52 1.45
N TYR A 122 -10.98 -11.75 1.15
CA TYR A 122 -9.95 -10.72 1.29
C TYR A 122 -9.71 -10.04 -0.05
N ARG A 123 -9.22 -8.82 -0.04
CA ARG A 123 -8.72 -8.15 -1.25
C ARG A 123 -7.57 -7.24 -0.92
N ILE A 124 -6.67 -7.09 -1.87
CA ILE A 124 -5.50 -6.22 -1.74
C ILE A 124 -5.45 -5.27 -2.93
N GLY A 125 -5.10 -4.01 -2.70
CA GLY A 125 -5.12 -3.02 -3.77
C GLY A 125 -4.65 -1.64 -3.36
N ARG A 126 -4.60 -0.73 -4.33
CA ARG A 126 -4.25 0.67 -4.13
C ARG A 126 -5.49 1.48 -3.78
N THR A 127 -5.40 2.33 -2.77
CA THR A 127 -6.44 3.32 -2.46
C THR A 127 -5.86 4.70 -2.25
N ARG A 128 -6.69 5.71 -2.53
CA ARG A 128 -6.41 7.10 -2.20
C ARG A 128 -7.66 7.72 -1.54
N PRO A 129 -7.75 7.74 -0.20
CA PRO A 129 -8.97 8.17 0.48
C PRO A 129 -9.31 9.62 0.13
N ARG A 130 -10.58 9.88 -0.22
CA ARG A 130 -11.04 11.26 -0.52
C ARG A 130 -11.46 12.03 0.73
N LYS A 131 -11.70 11.33 1.83
CA LYS A 131 -12.21 11.83 3.11
C LYS A 131 -11.56 11.05 4.25
N GLY A 132 -11.57 11.61 5.46
CA GLY A 132 -10.98 11.00 6.66
C GLY A 132 -9.56 11.51 6.96
N PRO A 133 -8.91 10.95 8.00
CA PRO A 133 -7.60 11.41 8.45
C PRO A 133 -6.51 11.22 7.39
N ARG A 134 -6.54 10.10 6.65
CA ARG A 134 -5.59 9.77 5.59
C ARG A 134 -5.97 10.32 4.22
N ARG A 135 -6.62 11.49 4.18
CA ARG A 135 -7.15 12.06 2.94
C ARG A 135 -6.01 12.43 1.99
N GLY A 136 -6.08 11.91 0.76
CA GLY A 136 -5.13 12.23 -0.30
C GLY A 136 -3.82 11.45 -0.24
N GLU A 137 -3.62 10.65 0.79
CA GLU A 137 -2.51 9.70 0.92
C GLU A 137 -2.70 8.53 -0.04
N ASP A 138 -1.60 8.09 -0.63
CA ASP A 138 -1.56 6.90 -1.47
C ASP A 138 -1.19 5.72 -0.59
N LEU A 139 -2.02 4.68 -0.59
CA LEU A 139 -1.92 3.57 0.35
C LEU A 139 -2.09 2.23 -0.38
N LEU A 140 -1.37 1.23 0.10
CA LEU A 140 -1.67 -0.16 -0.17
C LEU A 140 -2.63 -0.67 0.92
N VAL A 141 -3.70 -1.33 0.53
CA VAL A 141 -4.78 -1.74 1.43
C VAL A 141 -5.03 -3.22 1.31
N ILE A 142 -5.18 -3.88 2.44
CA ILE A 142 -5.65 -5.25 2.56
C ILE A 142 -6.98 -5.21 3.32
N ASP A 143 -8.08 -5.51 2.64
CA ASP A 143 -9.41 -5.54 3.22
C ASP A 143 -9.85 -6.99 3.46
N LEU A 144 -10.47 -7.24 4.61
CA LEU A 144 -11.43 -8.32 4.79
C LEU A 144 -12.84 -7.77 4.55
N VAL A 145 -13.51 -8.28 3.51
CA VAL A 145 -14.85 -7.88 3.10
C VAL A 145 -15.88 -8.83 3.71
N MET A 146 -16.87 -8.28 4.41
CA MET A 146 -17.96 -9.01 5.07
C MET A 146 -19.32 -8.31 4.83
N ASP A 147 -19.46 -7.66 3.67
CA ASP A 147 -20.62 -6.85 3.33
C ASP A 147 -21.92 -7.70 3.45
N GLY A 148 -22.94 -7.16 4.13
CA GLY A 148 -24.17 -7.90 4.45
C GLY A 148 -24.16 -8.71 5.77
N TYR A 149 -23.00 -9.04 6.35
CA TYR A 149 -22.89 -9.92 7.52
C TYR A 149 -22.68 -9.20 8.86
N LYS A 150 -23.48 -8.17 9.16
CA LYS A 150 -23.30 -7.32 10.36
C LYS A 150 -23.24 -8.10 11.67
N LYS A 151 -24.33 -8.79 12.00
CA LYS A 151 -24.54 -9.41 13.33
C LYS A 151 -23.82 -10.74 13.47
N GLN A 152 -23.76 -11.52 12.40
CA GLN A 152 -23.22 -12.88 12.39
C GLN A 152 -21.69 -12.89 12.36
N VAL A 153 -21.07 -11.93 11.67
CA VAL A 153 -19.62 -11.95 11.42
C VAL A 153 -18.95 -10.66 11.86
N PHE A 154 -19.37 -9.51 11.34
CA PHE A 154 -18.63 -8.26 11.52
C PHE A 154 -18.56 -7.79 12.98
N LEU A 155 -19.69 -7.74 13.69
CA LEU A 155 -19.71 -7.32 15.10
C LEU A 155 -18.97 -8.31 16.02
N PRO A 156 -19.15 -9.64 15.92
CA PRO A 156 -18.35 -10.60 16.69
C PRO A 156 -16.85 -10.53 16.41
N LEU A 157 -16.44 -10.34 15.14
CA LEU A 157 -15.04 -10.14 14.79
C LEU A 157 -14.49 -8.84 15.41
N LEU A 158 -15.27 -7.76 15.32
CA LEU A 158 -14.88 -6.46 15.87
C LEU A 158 -14.73 -6.49 17.39
N ALA A 159 -15.52 -7.30 18.10
CA ALA A 159 -15.36 -7.49 19.54
C ALA A 159 -14.00 -8.12 19.91
N GLN A 160 -13.34 -8.80 18.96
CA GLN A 160 -12.02 -9.39 19.12
C GLN A 160 -10.90 -8.53 18.50
N LYS A 161 -11.22 -7.33 18.00
CA LYS A 161 -10.28 -6.48 17.24
C LYS A 161 -8.97 -6.23 18.00
N GLU A 162 -9.03 -5.88 19.28
CA GLU A 162 -7.82 -5.58 20.06
C GLU A 162 -6.89 -6.79 20.21
N ALA A 163 -7.45 -8.00 20.31
CA ALA A 163 -6.67 -9.23 20.36
C ALA A 163 -6.01 -9.52 19.01
N ILE A 164 -6.77 -9.35 17.91
CA ILE A 164 -6.27 -9.49 16.54
C ILE A 164 -5.15 -8.48 16.27
N GLU A 165 -5.32 -7.22 16.64
CA GLU A 165 -4.29 -6.17 16.47
C GLU A 165 -3.03 -6.45 17.26
N ARG A 166 -3.16 -6.99 18.48
CA ARG A 166 -2.02 -7.39 19.31
C ARG A 166 -1.23 -8.53 18.68
N GLU A 167 -1.91 -9.50 18.09
CA GLU A 167 -1.27 -10.63 17.40
C GLU A 167 -0.59 -10.19 16.09
N LEU A 168 -1.20 -9.27 15.35
CA LEU A 168 -0.63 -8.72 14.12
C LEU A 168 0.49 -7.70 14.36
N GLY A 169 0.51 -7.07 15.54
CA GLY A 169 1.35 -5.91 15.82
C GLY A 169 0.98 -4.67 15.00
N GLU A 170 -0.28 -4.57 14.54
CA GLU A 170 -0.75 -3.54 13.61
C GLU A 170 -2.14 -3.04 14.00
N THR A 171 -2.44 -1.78 13.68
CA THR A 171 -3.80 -1.24 13.86
C THR A 171 -4.66 -1.51 12.63
N LEU A 172 -5.86 -2.04 12.86
CA LEU A 172 -6.87 -2.29 11.86
C LEU A 172 -7.91 -1.17 11.83
N GLU A 173 -8.26 -0.72 10.63
CA GLU A 173 -9.30 0.26 10.40
C GLU A 173 -10.62 -0.41 10.01
N ARG A 174 -11.74 0.20 10.39
CA ARG A 174 -13.07 -0.19 9.93
C ARG A 174 -13.66 0.89 9.03
N GLU A 175 -14.71 0.56 8.30
CA GLU A 175 -15.47 1.59 7.60
C GLU A 175 -16.10 2.60 8.60
N PRO A 176 -16.25 3.88 8.22
CA PRO A 176 -16.96 4.83 9.06
C PRO A 176 -18.40 4.38 9.35
N PRO A 177 -18.98 4.68 10.53
CA PRO A 177 -20.34 4.23 10.88
C PRO A 177 -21.41 4.56 9.83
N LYS A 178 -21.29 5.70 9.13
CA LYS A 178 -22.18 6.12 8.05
C LYS A 178 -22.10 5.22 6.80
N VAL A 179 -20.95 4.60 6.56
CA VAL A 179 -20.76 3.65 5.44
C VAL A 179 -21.27 2.27 5.86
N GLU A 180 -21.08 1.89 7.11
CA GLU A 180 -21.59 0.62 7.64
C GLU A 180 -23.11 0.53 7.67
N THR A 181 -23.81 1.65 7.90
CA THR A 181 -25.28 1.69 7.80
C THR A 181 -25.78 1.32 6.41
N THR A 182 -24.92 1.38 5.37
CA THR A 182 -25.27 0.93 4.01
C THR A 182 -24.93 -0.55 3.77
N GLY A 183 -24.63 -1.33 4.80
CA GLY A 183 -24.32 -2.75 4.67
C GLY A 183 -22.87 -3.07 4.32
N LYS A 184 -21.99 -2.07 4.30
CA LYS A 184 -20.56 -2.25 3.98
C LYS A 184 -19.75 -2.47 5.24
N TYR A 185 -19.29 -3.69 5.45
CA TYR A 185 -18.62 -4.12 6.67
C TYR A 185 -17.25 -4.65 6.32
N ARG A 186 -16.21 -3.88 6.64
CA ARG A 186 -14.83 -4.20 6.25
C ARG A 186 -13.88 -3.89 7.37
N LEU A 187 -12.88 -4.74 7.49
CA LEU A 187 -11.73 -4.57 8.37
C LEU A 187 -10.49 -4.45 7.49
N LYS A 188 -9.67 -3.43 7.72
CA LYS A 188 -8.62 -2.99 6.80
C LYS A 188 -7.28 -2.94 7.50
N LEU A 189 -6.27 -3.51 6.87
CA LEU A 189 -4.87 -3.23 7.15
C LEU A 189 -4.35 -2.26 6.09
N LEU A 190 -3.77 -1.14 6.53
CA LEU A 190 -3.30 -0.07 5.66
C LEU A 190 -1.77 0.03 5.74
N LEU A 191 -1.12 -0.08 4.58
CA LEU A 191 0.32 0.05 4.44
C LEU A 191 0.64 1.32 3.63
N PRO A 192 1.74 2.02 3.97
CA PRO A 192 2.27 3.11 3.15
C PRO A 192 2.57 2.61 1.74
N PHE A 193 2.19 3.36 0.69
CA PHE A 193 2.41 2.92 -0.69
C PHE A 193 3.91 2.84 -1.06
N GLU A 194 4.79 3.44 -0.25
CA GLU A 194 6.24 3.34 -0.34
C GLU A 194 6.75 1.90 -0.39
N VAL A 195 6.05 0.94 0.24
CA VAL A 195 6.42 -0.49 0.19
C VAL A 195 6.33 -1.06 -1.23
N VAL A 196 5.40 -0.55 -2.03
CA VAL A 196 5.26 -0.89 -3.44
C VAL A 196 6.37 -0.23 -4.25
N LEU A 197 6.68 1.03 -3.97
CA LEU A 197 7.73 1.78 -4.65
C LEU A 197 9.13 1.19 -4.39
N ARG A 198 9.34 0.58 -3.21
CA ARG A 198 10.56 -0.15 -2.83
C ARG A 198 10.59 -1.60 -3.31
N ASN A 199 9.48 -2.09 -3.88
CA ASN A 199 9.33 -3.48 -4.30
C ASN A 199 9.50 -4.47 -3.12
N ASP A 200 8.98 -4.12 -1.94
CA ASP A 200 9.08 -4.91 -0.70
C ASP A 200 8.07 -6.09 -0.70
N VAL A 201 8.16 -6.96 -1.71
CA VAL A 201 7.23 -8.08 -1.94
C VAL A 201 7.08 -8.97 -0.70
N HIS A 202 8.19 -9.39 -0.10
CA HIS A 202 8.18 -10.30 1.06
C HIS A 202 7.48 -9.69 2.28
N PHE A 203 7.72 -8.41 2.54
CA PHE A 203 7.09 -7.69 3.65
C PHE A 203 5.57 -7.61 3.47
N VAL A 204 5.11 -7.23 2.27
CA VAL A 204 3.67 -7.17 1.99
C VAL A 204 3.03 -8.55 2.02
N ALA A 205 3.69 -9.56 1.45
CA ALA A 205 3.21 -10.93 1.46
C ALA A 205 3.09 -11.48 2.89
N GLU A 206 4.04 -11.15 3.77
CA GLU A 206 3.98 -11.49 5.19
C GLU A 206 2.80 -10.81 5.88
N LYS A 207 2.64 -9.49 5.71
CA LYS A 207 1.49 -8.76 6.29
C LYS A 207 0.14 -9.31 5.81
N LEU A 208 0.04 -9.68 4.53
CA LEU A 208 -1.14 -10.33 3.97
C LEU A 208 -1.39 -11.72 4.58
N ALA A 209 -0.35 -12.54 4.63
CA ALA A 209 -0.43 -13.90 5.16
C ALA A 209 -0.79 -13.89 6.65
N ASP A 210 -0.20 -13.00 7.44
CA ASP A 210 -0.51 -12.88 8.87
C ASP A 210 -1.92 -12.36 9.09
N PHE A 211 -2.35 -11.36 8.33
CA PHE A 211 -3.73 -10.88 8.42
C PHE A 211 -4.75 -12.00 8.17
N ILE A 212 -4.53 -12.81 7.12
CA ILE A 212 -5.38 -13.97 6.82
C ILE A 212 -5.25 -15.05 7.92
N ALA A 213 -4.04 -15.37 8.37
CA ALA A 213 -3.79 -16.42 9.34
C ALA A 213 -4.40 -16.12 10.72
N VAL A 214 -4.39 -14.86 11.15
CA VAL A 214 -4.98 -14.44 12.44
C VAL A 214 -6.51 -14.37 12.35
N THR A 215 -7.05 -13.82 11.26
CA THR A 215 -8.50 -13.61 11.16
C THR A 215 -9.28 -14.84 10.70
N LYS A 216 -8.67 -15.75 9.92
CA LYS A 216 -9.36 -16.96 9.42
C LYS A 216 -9.86 -17.88 10.55
N PRO A 217 -9.08 -18.24 11.59
CA PRO A 217 -9.58 -19.07 12.69
C PRO A 217 -10.76 -18.42 13.43
N VAL A 218 -10.70 -17.10 13.63
CA VAL A 218 -11.81 -16.34 14.24
C VAL A 218 -13.07 -16.44 13.39
N LEU A 219 -12.94 -16.24 12.08
CA LEU A 219 -14.05 -16.34 11.13
C LEU A 219 -14.61 -17.77 11.02
N ASN A 220 -13.75 -18.79 11.04
CA ASN A 220 -14.16 -20.20 11.10
C ASN A 220 -15.00 -20.46 12.36
N GLY A 221 -14.61 -19.91 13.52
CA GLY A 221 -15.37 -20.00 14.77
C GLY A 221 -16.74 -19.31 14.72
N LEU A 222 -16.93 -18.39 13.77
CA LEU A 222 -18.22 -17.72 13.48
C LEU A 222 -19.04 -18.43 12.39
N GLY A 223 -18.59 -19.61 11.92
CA GLY A 223 -19.27 -20.40 10.90
C GLY A 223 -18.91 -20.02 9.44
N VAL A 224 -17.87 -19.21 9.24
CA VAL A 224 -17.35 -18.89 7.90
C VAL A 224 -16.32 -19.94 7.50
N MET A 225 -16.72 -20.91 6.67
CA MET A 225 -15.85 -22.00 6.20
C MET A 225 -15.16 -21.64 4.89
#